data_AF-A0A1Q5SS95-F1
#
_entry.id   AF-A0A1Q5SS95-F1
#
_cell.length_a   1.000
_cell.length_b   1.000
_cell.length_c   1.000
_cell.angle_alpha   90.00
_cell.angle_beta   90.00
_cell.angle_gamma   90.00
#
_symmetry.space_group_name_H-M   'P 1'
#
loop_
_entity.id
_entity.type
_entity.pdbx_description
1 polymer ?
#
loop_
_entity_poly.entity_id
_entity_poly.type
_entity_poly.pdbx_seq_one_letter_code
_entity_poly.pdbx_strand_id
1 'polypeptide(L)'
;MVWHSHMLNPRNFMEDCIRYGKMSTWKTGFPFAAVNACIDDRTLEYTVPEKTKQLFEKQLRMKWDNLHDPPGKDLKCPRCAQVNTILWTEGGIGESVKEAFKDSTGFADRSFETTCKHCKCFINHDRLRVAKFRSDLIELLENKWPMPGSIYNINGVPEGPLKGRPKLLNQLMLFPSLLMETLGRDLLAFTDPRLDRCRDIDALRKELETKLRDRNVIKRAHARGFLNGSTVRPGEKVHFRRMMSHYWENFSPFALDLVGAVIRQGTFVQKMDNIDWLHSPTVMETADRLIKKYEVFFKIMFDNPSKMAVPTLDVDLAWHTHQLQPRRYYKYSTRVKTYSIRVFIDHDDKVDENKLSEAFEWTSKMYRRATDGAIYSECTCWYCEATRAPDLYDRVFNVGSASRARENADTLHDRQDISSDPDKNPHISAHNAVRPATLAAQDPRIGQLQRIRLHRNYEKAVRRAEKRGVVRSDAKRSKDGGYEPYYYAPYVWGYPIIVPYYGPYMCDPGISSDSYACNPSCMNVSAGMVGNCCSGTCGGAVAAGSCGGAGAVGCAGSGSGSACGGGSGGGCGGGGGSGGGCGGGGGG
;
A
#
# COMPACT_ATOMS: atom_id res chain seq x y z
N MET A 1 -17.72 -8.45 1.14
CA MET A 1 -16.28 -8.15 1.30
C MET A 1 -15.54 -7.85 0.00
N VAL A 2 -15.54 -8.71 -1.02
CA VAL A 2 -14.75 -8.48 -2.26
C VAL A 2 -15.02 -7.14 -2.93
N TRP A 3 -16.30 -6.79 -3.16
CA TRP A 3 -16.66 -5.50 -3.75
C TRP A 3 -16.25 -4.31 -2.87
N HIS A 4 -16.43 -4.44 -1.55
CA HIS A 4 -16.00 -3.44 -0.57
C HIS A 4 -14.49 -3.18 -0.67
N SER A 5 -13.65 -4.22 -0.58
CA SER A 5 -12.19 -4.10 -0.68
C SER A 5 -11.72 -3.49 -2.02
N HIS A 6 -12.42 -3.79 -3.12
CA HIS A 6 -12.14 -3.14 -4.41
C HIS A 6 -12.39 -1.62 -4.35
N MET A 7 -13.52 -1.20 -3.76
CA MET A 7 -13.87 0.23 -3.65
C MET A 7 -12.93 1.03 -2.75
N LEU A 8 -12.27 0.38 -1.79
CA LEU A 8 -11.24 1.00 -0.94
C LEU A 8 -9.93 1.32 -1.68
N ASN A 9 -9.83 0.96 -2.97
CA ASN A 9 -8.75 1.35 -3.86
C ASN A 9 -9.33 2.31 -4.91
N PRO A 10 -9.59 3.58 -4.55
CA PRO A 10 -10.50 4.45 -5.28
C PRO A 10 -10.03 4.75 -6.71
N ARG A 11 -8.71 4.80 -6.95
CA ARG A 11 -8.17 4.97 -8.30
C ARG A 11 -8.27 3.71 -9.15
N ASN A 12 -7.96 2.53 -8.60
CA ASN A 12 -8.09 1.26 -9.31
C ASN A 12 -9.56 0.94 -9.63
N PHE A 13 -10.46 1.14 -8.67
CA PHE A 13 -11.89 0.94 -8.88
C PHE A 13 -12.47 1.88 -9.95
N MET A 14 -12.05 3.15 -9.94
CA MET A 14 -12.41 4.09 -11.00
C MET A 14 -11.86 3.64 -12.36
N GLU A 15 -10.61 3.20 -12.41
CA GLU A 15 -9.99 2.70 -13.64
C GLU A 15 -10.79 1.52 -14.24
N ASP A 16 -11.05 0.48 -13.44
CA ASP A 16 -11.81 -0.68 -13.89
C ASP A 16 -13.23 -0.29 -14.33
N CYS A 17 -13.89 0.61 -13.60
CA CYS A 17 -15.20 1.11 -14.00
C CYS A 17 -15.18 1.88 -15.32
N ILE A 18 -14.12 2.61 -15.63
CA ILE A 18 -13.96 3.27 -16.94
C ILE A 18 -13.73 2.21 -18.02
N ARG A 19 -12.78 1.27 -17.81
CA ARG A 19 -12.41 0.24 -18.81
C ARG A 19 -13.58 -0.66 -19.18
N TYR A 20 -14.36 -1.07 -18.19
CA TYR A 20 -15.46 -2.01 -18.38
C TYR A 20 -16.82 -1.32 -18.56
N GLY A 21 -16.85 0.01 -18.73
CA GLY A 21 -18.09 0.76 -18.94
C GLY A 21 -19.07 0.69 -17.75
N LYS A 22 -18.56 0.56 -16.52
CA LYS A 22 -19.33 0.43 -15.27
C LYS A 22 -19.38 1.73 -14.45
N MET A 23 -19.33 2.88 -15.11
CA MET A 23 -19.40 4.18 -14.43
C MET A 23 -20.73 4.44 -13.71
N SER A 24 -21.82 3.75 -14.09
CA SER A 24 -23.06 3.74 -13.31
C SER A 24 -22.84 3.13 -11.93
N THR A 25 -22.17 1.97 -11.84
CA THR A 25 -21.80 1.31 -10.58
C THR A 25 -20.90 2.22 -9.73
N TRP A 26 -19.89 2.84 -10.34
CA TRP A 26 -19.02 3.80 -9.65
C TRP A 26 -19.81 5.00 -9.09
N LYS A 27 -20.78 5.51 -9.85
CA LYS A 27 -21.63 6.64 -9.45
C LYS A 27 -22.58 6.29 -8.30
N THR A 28 -23.15 5.09 -8.31
CA THR A 28 -24.11 4.61 -7.31
C THR A 28 -23.46 4.45 -5.93
N GLY A 29 -22.25 3.91 -5.88
CA GLY A 29 -21.55 3.63 -4.62
C GLY A 29 -22.09 2.40 -3.89
N PHE A 30 -21.59 2.18 -2.68
CA PHE A 30 -21.90 1.01 -1.88
C PHE A 30 -23.31 1.14 -1.26
N PRO A 31 -24.15 0.09 -1.30
CA PRO A 31 -25.56 0.18 -0.95
C PRO A 31 -25.76 -0.01 0.56
N PHE A 32 -25.24 0.90 1.38
CA PHE A 32 -25.27 0.80 2.85
C PHE A 32 -26.66 0.49 3.41
N ALA A 33 -27.71 1.20 2.97
CA ALA A 33 -29.06 0.98 3.47
C ALA A 33 -29.58 -0.44 3.20
N ALA A 34 -29.28 -0.99 2.01
CA ALA A 34 -29.70 -2.35 1.65
C ALA A 34 -28.92 -3.41 2.43
N VAL A 35 -27.62 -3.18 2.65
CA VAL A 35 -26.77 -4.08 3.45
C VAL A 35 -27.19 -4.04 4.92
N ASN A 36 -27.39 -2.86 5.49
CA ASN A 36 -27.82 -2.68 6.88
C ASN A 36 -29.17 -3.33 7.16
N ALA A 37 -30.13 -3.25 6.23
CA ALA A 37 -31.43 -3.92 6.36
C ALA A 37 -31.34 -5.46 6.38
N CYS A 38 -30.17 -6.03 6.08
CA CYS A 38 -29.89 -7.46 6.08
C CYS A 38 -28.98 -7.88 7.25
N ILE A 39 -28.65 -6.97 8.18
CA ILE A 39 -27.82 -7.26 9.36
C ILE A 39 -28.73 -7.17 10.58
N ASP A 40 -28.70 -8.19 11.43
CA ASP A 40 -29.40 -8.14 12.72
C ASP A 40 -28.63 -7.25 13.70
N ASP A 41 -29.30 -6.24 14.29
CA ASP A 41 -28.65 -5.26 15.16
C ASP A 41 -28.15 -5.85 16.50
N ARG A 42 -28.51 -7.09 16.84
CA ARG A 42 -28.09 -7.78 18.07
C ARG A 42 -27.06 -8.85 17.81
N THR A 43 -27.31 -9.74 16.84
CA THR A 43 -26.40 -10.86 16.53
C THR A 43 -25.30 -10.46 15.54
N LEU A 44 -25.48 -9.34 14.83
CA LEU A 44 -24.63 -8.88 13.74
C LEU A 44 -24.54 -9.88 12.57
N GLU A 45 -25.45 -10.86 12.52
CA GLU A 45 -25.52 -11.84 11.45
C GLU A 45 -26.09 -11.21 10.17
N TYR A 46 -25.39 -11.43 9.06
CA TYR A 46 -25.85 -11.00 7.74
C TYR A 46 -26.74 -12.07 7.10
N THR A 47 -28.03 -11.79 6.96
CA THR A 47 -29.01 -12.69 6.35
C THR A 47 -29.84 -11.97 5.29
N VAL A 48 -30.06 -12.64 4.16
CA VAL A 48 -30.87 -12.10 3.05
C VAL A 48 -32.10 -12.97 2.77
N PRO A 49 -33.18 -12.41 2.19
CA PRO A 49 -34.33 -13.18 1.77
C PRO A 49 -33.96 -14.32 0.81
N GLU A 50 -34.62 -15.47 0.94
CA GLU A 50 -34.31 -16.66 0.12
C GLU A 50 -34.46 -16.40 -1.38
N LYS A 51 -35.45 -15.58 -1.77
CA LYS A 51 -35.63 -15.13 -3.16
C LYS A 51 -34.39 -14.40 -3.71
N THR A 52 -33.68 -13.65 -2.87
CA THR A 52 -32.44 -12.95 -3.23
C THR A 52 -31.33 -13.96 -3.50
N LYS A 53 -31.19 -14.99 -2.66
CA LYS A 53 -30.22 -16.07 -2.88
C LYS A 53 -30.50 -16.80 -4.18
N GLN A 54 -31.74 -17.22 -4.41
CA GLN A 54 -32.16 -17.89 -5.65
C GLN A 54 -31.90 -17.03 -6.89
N LEU A 55 -32.17 -15.72 -6.81
CA LEU A 55 -31.88 -14.79 -7.91
C LEU A 55 -30.38 -14.70 -8.19
N PHE A 56 -29.56 -14.59 -7.13
CA PHE A 56 -28.10 -14.56 -7.23
C PHE A 56 -27.59 -15.84 -7.90
N GLU A 57 -27.99 -17.01 -7.42
CA GLU A 57 -27.53 -18.29 -7.97
C GLU A 57 -27.95 -18.46 -9.43
N LYS A 58 -29.17 -18.06 -9.77
CA LYS A 58 -29.67 -18.12 -11.14
C LYS A 58 -28.91 -17.18 -12.09
N GLN A 59 -28.62 -15.95 -11.65
CA GLN A 59 -27.98 -14.94 -12.50
C GLN A 59 -26.49 -15.18 -12.68
N LEU A 60 -25.79 -15.55 -11.61
CA LEU A 60 -24.33 -15.68 -11.61
C LEU A 60 -23.85 -17.11 -11.81
N ARG A 61 -24.74 -18.11 -11.68
CA ARG A 61 -24.40 -19.54 -11.76
C ARG A 61 -23.34 -19.92 -10.73
N MET A 62 -23.43 -19.35 -9.54
CA MET A 62 -22.58 -19.59 -8.37
C MET A 62 -23.48 -19.80 -7.16
N LYS A 63 -23.02 -20.57 -6.18
CA LYS A 63 -23.76 -20.73 -4.92
C LYS A 63 -23.73 -19.45 -4.08
N TRP A 64 -24.81 -19.24 -3.33
CA TRP A 64 -24.90 -18.09 -2.43
C TRP A 64 -23.81 -18.14 -1.36
N ASP A 65 -23.63 -19.32 -0.77
CA ASP A 65 -22.49 -19.64 0.07
C ASP A 65 -21.43 -20.30 -0.82
N ASN A 66 -20.26 -19.66 -0.91
CA ASN A 66 -19.16 -20.12 -1.74
C ASN A 66 -18.56 -21.46 -1.25
N LEU A 67 -18.83 -21.89 -0.02
CA LEU A 67 -18.44 -23.21 0.47
C LEU A 67 -19.25 -24.34 -0.18
N HIS A 68 -20.40 -24.03 -0.76
CA HIS A 68 -21.22 -24.98 -1.51
C HIS A 68 -20.88 -25.01 -3.02
N ASP A 69 -20.01 -24.13 -3.50
CA ASP A 69 -19.54 -24.19 -4.88
C ASP A 69 -18.72 -25.48 -5.13
N PRO A 70 -18.67 -25.98 -6.39
CA PRO A 70 -17.84 -27.12 -6.71
C PRO A 70 -16.36 -26.87 -6.35
N PRO A 71 -15.62 -27.92 -5.94
CA PRO A 71 -14.20 -27.80 -5.58
C PRO A 71 -13.32 -27.44 -6.78
N GLY A 72 -13.85 -27.52 -8.01
CA GLY A 72 -13.18 -27.20 -9.25
C GLY A 72 -13.61 -25.87 -9.87
N LYS A 73 -12.65 -25.20 -10.52
CA LYS A 73 -12.81 -24.02 -11.35
C LYS A 73 -12.55 -24.35 -12.82
N ASP A 74 -13.40 -23.83 -13.68
CA ASP A 74 -13.16 -23.84 -15.12
C ASP A 74 -12.16 -22.75 -15.53
N LEU A 75 -11.08 -23.16 -16.20
CA LEU A 75 -10.02 -22.30 -16.72
C LEU A 75 -9.87 -22.48 -18.23
N LYS A 76 -9.98 -21.39 -18.99
CA LYS A 76 -9.70 -21.40 -20.44
C LYS A 76 -8.21 -21.48 -20.69
N CYS A 77 -7.77 -22.45 -21.51
CA CYS A 77 -6.37 -22.58 -21.89
C CYS A 77 -5.91 -21.37 -22.72
N PRO A 78 -4.82 -20.66 -22.34
CA PRO A 78 -4.32 -19.52 -23.10
C PRO A 78 -3.91 -19.83 -24.55
N ARG A 79 -3.59 -21.09 -24.86
CA ARG A 79 -3.14 -21.53 -26.19
C ARG A 79 -4.29 -21.92 -27.12
N CYS A 80 -5.21 -22.75 -26.64
CA CYS A 80 -6.25 -23.37 -27.49
C CYS A 80 -7.69 -22.97 -27.10
N ALA A 81 -7.85 -22.10 -26.10
CA ALA A 81 -9.12 -21.64 -25.54
C ALA A 81 -10.03 -22.73 -24.93
N GLN A 82 -9.68 -24.02 -25.04
CA GLN A 82 -10.45 -25.11 -24.44
C GLN A 82 -10.46 -25.02 -22.91
N VAL A 83 -11.59 -25.39 -22.32
CA VAL A 83 -11.83 -25.31 -20.88
C VAL A 83 -11.16 -26.49 -20.17
N ASN A 84 -10.48 -26.21 -19.07
CA ASN A 84 -9.88 -27.20 -18.18
C ASN A 84 -10.44 -26.97 -16.78
N THR A 85 -11.14 -27.95 -16.23
CA THR A 85 -11.59 -27.93 -14.84
C THR A 85 -10.43 -28.36 -13.94
N ILE A 86 -10.05 -27.49 -13.01
CA ILE A 86 -8.93 -27.64 -12.07
C ILE A 86 -9.41 -27.37 -10.65
N LEU A 87 -8.81 -28.00 -9.63
CA LEU A 87 -9.20 -27.74 -8.24
C LEU A 87 -8.87 -26.30 -7.82
N TRP A 88 -9.67 -25.75 -6.92
CA TRP A 88 -9.36 -24.48 -6.28
C TRP A 88 -8.11 -24.60 -5.40
N THR A 89 -8.03 -25.62 -4.57
CA THR A 89 -6.86 -25.95 -3.74
C THR A 89 -6.75 -27.47 -3.62
N GLU A 90 -5.52 -27.98 -3.56
CA GLU A 90 -5.29 -29.40 -3.21
C GLU A 90 -5.27 -29.62 -1.69
N GLY A 91 -5.06 -28.57 -0.90
CA GLY A 91 -5.17 -28.61 0.56
C GLY A 91 -4.09 -29.42 1.27
N GLY A 92 -2.91 -29.62 0.67
CA GLY A 92 -1.81 -30.37 1.28
C GLY A 92 -1.14 -29.60 2.41
N ILE A 93 -1.02 -30.20 3.61
CA ILE A 93 -0.41 -29.56 4.79
C ILE A 93 1.13 -29.76 4.85
N GLY A 94 1.69 -30.68 4.06
CA GLY A 94 3.12 -31.01 4.11
C GLY A 94 3.54 -31.70 5.42
N GLU A 95 4.85 -31.69 5.73
CA GLU A 95 5.39 -32.34 6.94
C GLU A 95 5.21 -31.51 8.22
N SER A 96 4.92 -30.21 8.10
CA SER A 96 4.73 -29.30 9.23
C SER A 96 3.78 -28.16 8.88
N VAL A 97 3.19 -27.52 9.89
CA VAL A 97 2.34 -26.32 9.71
C VAL A 97 3.06 -25.19 8.95
N LYS A 98 4.39 -25.13 9.04
CA LYS A 98 5.21 -24.15 8.32
C LYS A 98 5.24 -24.41 6.81
N GLU A 99 5.03 -25.66 6.39
CA GLU A 99 5.03 -26.08 4.99
C GLU A 99 3.62 -26.29 4.43
N ALA A 100 2.59 -25.94 5.22
CA ALA A 100 1.21 -26.04 4.79
C ALA A 100 0.98 -25.27 3.48
N PHE A 101 0.30 -25.91 2.53
CA PHE A 101 -0.07 -25.44 1.21
C PHE A 101 1.09 -25.15 0.24
N LYS A 102 2.34 -25.26 0.70
CA LYS A 102 3.54 -24.89 -0.07
C LYS A 102 3.66 -25.63 -1.41
N ASP A 103 3.38 -26.94 -1.38
CA ASP A 103 3.49 -27.83 -2.54
C ASP A 103 2.12 -28.13 -3.19
N SER A 104 1.06 -27.46 -2.75
CA SER A 104 -0.27 -27.63 -3.36
C SER A 104 -0.32 -26.91 -4.72
N THR A 105 -0.94 -27.54 -5.71
CA THR A 105 -0.93 -27.09 -7.12
C THR A 105 -2.30 -26.69 -7.65
N GLY A 106 -3.30 -26.50 -6.78
CA GLY A 106 -4.61 -25.96 -7.14
C GLY A 106 -4.56 -24.49 -7.58
N PHE A 107 -5.63 -24.01 -8.19
CA PHE A 107 -5.68 -22.67 -8.81
C PHE A 107 -5.41 -21.50 -7.84
N ALA A 108 -5.83 -21.63 -6.59
CA ALA A 108 -5.62 -20.64 -5.53
C ALA A 108 -4.32 -20.84 -4.77
N ASP A 109 -3.66 -21.99 -4.94
CA ASP A 109 -2.42 -22.33 -4.24
C ASP A 109 -1.23 -21.60 -4.85
N ARG A 110 -0.22 -21.28 -4.04
CA ARG A 110 0.98 -20.57 -4.47
C ARG A 110 1.69 -21.23 -5.66
N SER A 111 1.73 -22.56 -5.66
CA SER A 111 2.49 -23.36 -6.62
C SER A 111 1.61 -23.90 -7.75
N PHE A 112 0.52 -23.19 -8.10
CA PHE A 112 -0.41 -23.60 -9.16
C PHE A 112 0.31 -24.02 -10.44
N GLU A 113 0.10 -25.27 -10.83
CA GLU A 113 0.54 -25.80 -12.10
C GLU A 113 -0.46 -26.82 -12.64
N THR A 114 -0.64 -26.80 -13.96
CA THR A 114 -1.47 -27.79 -14.64
C THR A 114 -1.09 -27.89 -16.11
N THR A 115 -1.53 -28.96 -16.76
CA THR A 115 -1.34 -29.15 -18.20
C THR A 115 -2.70 -29.21 -18.89
N CYS A 116 -2.86 -28.43 -19.96
CA CYS A 116 -4.08 -28.44 -20.76
C CYS A 116 -4.35 -29.84 -21.31
N LYS A 117 -5.54 -30.38 -21.05
CA LYS A 117 -5.92 -31.74 -21.46
C LYS A 117 -5.90 -31.92 -22.99
N HIS A 118 -6.15 -30.84 -23.74
CA HIS A 118 -6.27 -30.83 -25.20
C HIS A 118 -4.93 -30.59 -25.93
N CYS A 119 -4.28 -29.45 -25.67
CA CYS A 119 -3.07 -29.03 -26.41
C CYS A 119 -1.76 -29.27 -25.67
N LYS A 120 -1.82 -29.88 -24.47
CA LYS A 120 -0.69 -30.16 -23.57
C LYS A 120 0.16 -28.95 -23.20
N CYS A 121 -0.39 -27.74 -23.37
CA CYS A 121 0.25 -26.51 -22.90
C CYS A 121 0.33 -26.52 -21.37
N PHE A 122 1.51 -26.23 -20.83
CA PHE A 122 1.71 -25.97 -19.41
C PHE A 122 1.05 -24.63 -19.02
N ILE A 123 0.38 -24.61 -17.87
CA ILE A 123 -0.37 -23.46 -17.36
C ILE A 123 -0.02 -23.29 -15.88
N ASN A 124 0.39 -22.09 -15.49
CA ASN A 124 0.63 -21.65 -14.12
C ASN A 124 0.23 -20.16 -14.01
N HIS A 125 0.34 -19.55 -12.82
CA HIS A 125 -0.04 -18.15 -12.65
C HIS A 125 0.76 -17.19 -13.52
N ASP A 126 2.06 -17.41 -13.68
CA ASP A 126 2.92 -16.57 -14.50
C ASP A 126 2.49 -16.52 -15.97
N ARG A 127 2.13 -17.67 -16.53
CA ARG A 127 1.59 -17.75 -17.89
C ARG A 127 0.23 -17.11 -18.02
N LEU A 128 -0.62 -17.17 -16.98
CA LEU A 128 -1.89 -16.45 -16.96
C LEU A 128 -1.69 -14.93 -16.91
N ARG A 129 -0.67 -14.43 -16.19
CA ARG A 129 -0.30 -13.01 -16.19
C ARG A 129 0.18 -12.55 -17.57
N VAL A 130 1.01 -13.34 -18.25
CA VAL A 130 1.43 -13.06 -19.64
C VAL A 130 0.24 -13.10 -20.60
N ALA A 131 -0.67 -14.07 -20.44
CA ALA A 131 -1.89 -14.16 -21.23
C ALA A 131 -2.81 -12.95 -21.02
N LYS A 132 -2.93 -12.45 -19.77
CA LYS A 132 -3.64 -11.21 -19.45
C LYS A 132 -3.04 -10.01 -20.20
N PHE A 133 -1.71 -9.81 -20.10
CA PHE A 133 -1.03 -8.74 -20.83
C PHE A 133 -1.28 -8.83 -22.34
N ARG A 134 -1.18 -10.03 -22.90
CA ARG A 134 -1.45 -10.28 -24.31
C ARG A 134 -2.89 -9.89 -24.68
N SER A 135 -3.88 -10.27 -23.87
CA SER A 135 -5.28 -9.90 -24.09
C SER A 135 -5.45 -8.38 -24.08
N ASP A 136 -4.89 -7.69 -23.09
CA ASP A 136 -4.92 -6.23 -22.99
C ASP A 136 -4.24 -5.58 -24.22
N LEU A 137 -3.15 -6.15 -24.73
CA LEU A 137 -2.46 -5.68 -25.94
C LEU A 137 -3.30 -5.88 -27.21
N ILE A 138 -4.02 -7.00 -27.33
CA ILE A 138 -4.93 -7.26 -28.47
C ILE A 138 -6.03 -6.20 -28.47
N GLU A 139 -6.67 -5.95 -27.31
CA GLU A 139 -7.73 -4.94 -27.15
C GLU A 139 -7.23 -3.52 -27.49
N LEU A 140 -5.99 -3.20 -27.12
CA LEU A 140 -5.36 -1.94 -27.52
C LEU A 140 -5.22 -1.83 -29.05
N LEU A 141 -4.73 -2.89 -29.70
CA LEU A 141 -4.44 -2.85 -31.13
C LEU A 141 -5.71 -2.84 -31.98
N GLU A 142 -6.71 -3.63 -31.60
CA GLU A 142 -7.96 -3.84 -32.32
C GLU A 142 -9.01 -2.77 -31.98
N ASN A 143 -9.25 -2.51 -30.69
CA ASN A 143 -10.35 -1.67 -30.20
C ASN A 143 -9.90 -0.30 -29.67
N LYS A 144 -8.59 -0.02 -29.67
CA LYS A 144 -8.02 1.23 -29.12
C LYS A 144 -8.32 1.43 -27.64
N TRP A 145 -8.52 0.34 -26.91
CA TRP A 145 -8.70 0.38 -25.46
C TRP A 145 -7.33 0.59 -24.81
N PRO A 146 -7.11 1.67 -24.05
CA PRO A 146 -5.82 1.93 -23.43
C PRO A 146 -5.39 0.76 -22.54
N MET A 147 -4.08 0.51 -22.51
CA MET A 147 -3.50 -0.43 -21.57
C MET A 147 -3.88 -0.03 -20.14
N PRO A 148 -4.10 -1.00 -19.24
CA PRO A 148 -4.28 -0.70 -17.82
C PRO A 148 -3.17 0.22 -17.28
N GLY A 149 -3.47 1.05 -16.30
CA GLY A 149 -2.62 2.10 -15.75
C GLY A 149 -2.53 3.39 -16.60
N SER A 150 -3.17 3.45 -17.77
CA SER A 150 -3.07 4.58 -18.72
C SER A 150 -4.33 5.49 -18.76
N ILE A 151 -5.17 5.46 -17.72
CA ILE A 151 -6.51 6.08 -17.75
C ILE A 151 -6.62 7.37 -16.92
N TYR A 152 -5.70 7.57 -15.98
CA TYR A 152 -5.65 8.78 -15.18
C TYR A 152 -4.22 9.31 -15.06
N ASN A 153 -4.07 10.63 -14.93
CA ASN A 153 -2.79 11.31 -14.89
C ASN A 153 -1.99 11.01 -13.58
N ILE A 154 -0.82 11.63 -13.39
CA ILE A 154 0.00 11.47 -12.17
C ILE A 154 -0.72 11.89 -10.88
N ASN A 155 -1.80 12.68 -10.99
CA ASN A 155 -2.59 13.17 -9.87
C ASN A 155 -3.84 12.33 -9.60
N GLY A 156 -4.01 11.19 -10.26
CA GLY A 156 -5.21 10.36 -10.10
C GLY A 156 -6.41 10.85 -10.91
N VAL A 157 -6.29 11.89 -11.73
CA VAL A 157 -7.43 12.50 -12.44
C VAL A 157 -7.48 11.98 -13.89
N PRO A 158 -8.61 11.41 -14.34
CA PRO A 158 -8.81 11.08 -15.75
C PRO A 158 -8.78 12.35 -16.61
N GLU A 159 -7.92 12.37 -17.62
CA GLU A 159 -7.84 13.47 -18.59
C GLU A 159 -8.55 13.03 -19.87
N GLY A 160 -9.75 13.57 -20.12
CA GLY A 160 -10.46 13.36 -21.38
C GLY A 160 -9.87 14.19 -22.53
N PRO A 161 -10.26 13.91 -23.79
CA PRO A 161 -9.94 14.78 -24.91
C PRO A 161 -10.64 16.13 -24.70
N LEU A 162 -9.91 17.12 -24.22
CA LEU A 162 -10.40 18.49 -24.18
C LEU A 162 -10.41 19.06 -25.60
N LYS A 163 -11.42 19.87 -25.94
CA LYS A 163 -11.38 20.70 -27.15
C LYS A 163 -10.15 21.63 -27.07
N GLY A 164 -9.08 21.32 -27.80
CA GLY A 164 -7.82 22.10 -27.79
C GLY A 164 -6.55 21.24 -27.91
N ARG A 165 -5.38 21.85 -27.67
CA ARG A 165 -4.09 21.14 -27.69
C ARG A 165 -4.03 20.08 -26.57
N PRO A 166 -3.41 18.91 -26.80
CA PRO A 166 -3.24 17.90 -25.76
C PRO A 166 -2.50 18.49 -24.57
N LYS A 167 -3.08 18.38 -23.37
CA LYS A 167 -2.37 18.76 -22.15
C LYS A 167 -1.20 17.80 -21.95
N LEU A 168 -0.05 18.32 -21.51
CA LEU A 168 1.15 17.52 -21.21
C LEU A 168 0.82 16.29 -20.33
N LEU A 169 -0.03 16.45 -19.31
CA LEU A 169 -0.46 15.36 -18.43
C LEU A 169 -1.18 14.22 -19.16
N ASN A 170 -2.01 14.54 -20.15
CA ASN A 170 -2.69 13.54 -20.97
C ASN A 170 -1.69 12.79 -21.86
N GLN A 171 -0.73 13.50 -22.45
CA GLN A 171 0.31 12.89 -23.29
C GLN A 171 1.21 11.93 -22.48
N LEU A 172 1.62 12.34 -21.27
CA LEU A 172 2.41 11.49 -20.36
C LEU A 172 1.64 10.23 -19.94
N MET A 173 0.33 10.37 -19.68
CA MET A 173 -0.56 9.28 -19.28
C MET A 173 -0.73 8.22 -20.36
N LEU A 174 -0.81 8.62 -21.63
CA LEU A 174 -1.02 7.72 -22.76
C LEU A 174 0.26 7.00 -23.22
N PHE A 175 1.43 7.44 -22.77
CA PHE A 175 2.71 6.89 -23.22
C PHE A 175 2.80 5.35 -23.18
N PRO A 176 2.38 4.63 -22.12
CA PRO A 176 2.46 3.17 -22.10
C PRO A 176 1.67 2.54 -23.24
N SER A 177 0.46 3.04 -23.49
CA SER A 177 -0.39 2.57 -24.61
C SER A 177 0.26 2.87 -25.96
N LEU A 178 0.78 4.09 -26.17
CA LEU A 178 1.47 4.47 -27.42
C LEU A 178 2.74 3.64 -27.67
N LEU A 179 3.47 3.31 -26.60
CA LEU A 179 4.63 2.42 -26.67
C LEU A 179 4.20 0.99 -27.04
N MET A 180 3.16 0.46 -26.41
CA MET A 180 2.63 -0.87 -26.72
C MET A 180 2.11 -0.96 -28.15
N GLU A 181 1.44 0.07 -28.67
CA GLU A 181 1.05 0.13 -30.08
C GLU A 181 2.27 0.13 -31.03
N THR A 182 3.39 0.69 -30.58
CA THR A 182 4.66 0.74 -31.36
C THR A 182 5.35 -0.61 -31.40
N LEU A 183 5.21 -1.39 -30.34
CA LEU A 183 5.83 -2.70 -30.18
C LEU A 183 4.86 -3.86 -30.50
N GLY A 184 3.61 -3.56 -30.85
CA GLY A 184 2.50 -4.52 -30.81
C GLY A 184 2.76 -5.82 -31.58
N ARG A 185 3.27 -5.75 -32.81
CA ARG A 185 3.58 -6.95 -33.60
C ARG A 185 4.65 -7.82 -32.93
N ASP A 186 5.73 -7.21 -32.48
CA ASP A 186 6.85 -7.91 -31.85
C ASP A 186 6.44 -8.53 -30.51
N LEU A 187 5.67 -7.80 -29.70
CA LEU A 187 5.17 -8.28 -28.42
C LEU A 187 4.10 -9.36 -28.57
N LEU A 188 3.25 -9.30 -29.60
CA LEU A 188 2.33 -10.39 -29.93
C LEU A 188 3.06 -11.63 -30.42
N ALA A 189 4.20 -11.52 -31.09
CA ALA A 189 5.02 -12.69 -31.39
C ALA A 189 5.72 -13.23 -30.12
N PHE A 190 6.25 -12.34 -29.28
CA PHE A 190 6.99 -12.71 -28.07
C PHE A 190 6.11 -13.38 -27.01
N THR A 191 4.88 -12.90 -26.85
CA THR A 191 3.90 -13.42 -25.87
C THR A 191 3.01 -14.54 -26.42
N ASP A 192 3.32 -15.07 -27.62
CA ASP A 192 2.52 -16.14 -28.21
C ASP A 192 2.73 -17.45 -27.43
N PRO A 193 1.66 -18.03 -26.85
CA PRO A 193 1.76 -19.28 -26.07
C PRO A 193 2.15 -20.49 -26.93
N ARG A 194 2.11 -20.41 -28.26
CA ARG A 194 2.57 -21.46 -29.19
C ARG A 194 4.09 -21.45 -29.36
N LEU A 195 4.72 -20.26 -29.25
CA LEU A 195 6.17 -20.08 -29.40
C LEU A 195 6.92 -20.18 -28.07
N ASP A 196 6.21 -20.01 -26.95
CA ASP A 196 6.71 -20.17 -25.60
C ASP A 196 7.94 -19.31 -25.23
N ARG A 197 8.09 -18.15 -25.90
CA ARG A 197 9.24 -17.25 -25.70
C ARG A 197 9.15 -16.42 -24.41
N CYS A 198 7.93 -16.07 -23.99
CA CYS A 198 7.65 -15.33 -22.77
C CYS A 198 6.89 -16.23 -21.79
N ARG A 199 7.60 -16.76 -20.79
CA ARG A 199 7.05 -17.73 -19.84
C ARG A 199 6.46 -17.09 -18.59
N ASP A 200 6.98 -15.93 -18.23
CA ASP A 200 6.63 -15.18 -17.04
C ASP A 200 6.74 -13.67 -17.28
N ILE A 201 6.29 -12.91 -16.28
CA ILE A 201 6.28 -11.46 -16.34
C ILE A 201 7.68 -10.86 -16.21
N ASP A 202 8.67 -11.56 -15.66
CA ASP A 202 10.05 -11.09 -15.63
C ASP A 202 10.68 -11.09 -17.04
N ALA A 203 10.39 -12.12 -17.84
CA ALA A 203 10.78 -12.18 -19.25
C ALA A 203 10.13 -11.05 -20.04
N LEU A 204 8.85 -10.77 -19.81
CA LEU A 204 8.15 -9.61 -20.41
C LEU A 204 8.79 -8.29 -19.99
N ARG A 205 9.07 -8.11 -18.70
CA ARG A 205 9.76 -6.92 -18.17
C ARG A 205 11.09 -6.71 -18.85
N LYS A 206 11.94 -7.74 -18.91
CA LYS A 206 13.27 -7.67 -19.53
C LYS A 206 13.17 -7.25 -21.00
N GLU A 207 12.26 -7.85 -21.76
CA GLU A 207 12.03 -7.46 -23.15
C GLU A 207 11.63 -5.98 -23.25
N LEU A 208 10.66 -5.54 -22.46
CA LEU A 208 10.21 -4.14 -22.46
C LEU A 208 11.32 -3.16 -22.03
N GLU A 209 12.17 -3.52 -21.07
CA GLU A 209 13.31 -2.71 -20.65
C GLU A 209 14.32 -2.49 -21.78
N THR A 210 14.55 -3.49 -22.63
CA THR A 210 15.40 -3.29 -23.81
C THR A 210 14.79 -2.26 -24.76
N LYS A 211 13.47 -2.31 -24.97
CA LYS A 211 12.77 -1.36 -25.85
C LYS A 211 12.69 0.05 -25.27
N LEU A 212 12.60 0.18 -23.94
CA LEU A 212 12.64 1.49 -23.27
C LEU A 212 14.00 2.20 -23.42
N ARG A 213 15.08 1.44 -23.64
CA ARG A 213 16.43 1.99 -23.90
C ARG A 213 16.67 2.33 -25.37
N ASP A 214 15.85 1.81 -26.27
CA ASP A 214 15.95 2.07 -27.71
C ASP A 214 15.37 3.45 -28.08
N ARG A 215 16.27 4.38 -28.41
CA ARG A 215 15.92 5.76 -28.79
C ARG A 215 14.99 5.83 -30.00
N ASN A 216 15.09 4.91 -30.95
CA ASN A 216 14.24 4.89 -32.15
C ASN A 216 12.83 4.44 -31.80
N VAL A 217 12.69 3.43 -30.93
CA VAL A 217 11.39 3.00 -30.41
C VAL A 217 10.70 4.16 -29.68
N ILE A 218 11.41 4.82 -28.77
CA ILE A 218 10.85 5.96 -28.01
C ILE A 218 10.45 7.10 -28.94
N LYS A 219 11.27 7.44 -29.93
CA LYS A 219 10.94 8.48 -30.92
C LYS A 219 9.67 8.15 -31.69
N ARG A 220 9.48 6.89 -32.10
CA ARG A 220 8.24 6.44 -32.78
C ARG A 220 7.03 6.51 -31.86
N ALA A 221 7.16 6.08 -30.60
CA ALA A 221 6.07 6.16 -29.62
C ALA A 221 5.64 7.61 -29.35
N HIS A 222 6.60 8.52 -29.18
CA HIS A 222 6.33 9.95 -29.01
C HIS A 222 5.66 10.58 -30.22
N ALA A 223 6.10 10.24 -31.44
CA ALA A 223 5.51 10.76 -32.67
C ALA A 223 4.01 10.45 -32.75
N ARG A 224 3.57 9.28 -32.29
CA ARG A 224 2.14 8.92 -32.20
C ARG A 224 1.35 9.79 -31.23
N GLY A 225 2.00 10.28 -30.17
CA GLY A 225 1.41 11.18 -29.17
C GLY A 225 1.60 12.67 -29.45
N PHE A 226 2.06 13.02 -30.66
CA PHE A 226 2.45 14.39 -31.04
C PHE A 226 3.49 15.01 -30.10
N LEU A 227 4.38 14.18 -29.57
CA LEU A 227 5.52 14.58 -28.76
C LEU A 227 6.82 14.42 -29.55
N ASN A 228 7.80 15.25 -29.19
CA ASN A 228 9.17 15.16 -29.67
C ASN A 228 10.09 14.64 -28.55
N GLY A 229 11.18 13.98 -28.97
CA GLY A 229 12.23 13.46 -28.09
C GLY A 229 12.44 11.95 -28.28
N SER A 230 13.57 11.46 -27.77
CA SER A 230 13.97 10.05 -27.89
C SER A 230 14.28 9.39 -26.54
N THR A 231 13.83 10.01 -25.45
CA THR A 231 14.08 9.57 -24.07
C THR A 231 12.81 9.60 -23.25
N VAL A 232 12.63 8.60 -22.39
CA VAL A 232 11.45 8.48 -21.53
C VAL A 232 11.47 9.54 -20.43
N ARG A 233 10.40 10.34 -20.36
CA ARG A 233 10.22 11.44 -19.41
C ARG A 233 9.88 10.91 -18.00
N PRO A 234 10.16 11.65 -16.92
CA PRO A 234 9.83 11.23 -15.56
C PRO A 234 8.36 10.84 -15.34
N GLY A 235 7.41 11.60 -15.90
CA GLY A 235 5.99 11.26 -15.81
C GLY A 235 5.61 9.99 -16.57
N GLU A 236 6.21 9.75 -17.73
CA GLU A 236 6.00 8.53 -18.53
C GLU A 236 6.50 7.29 -17.77
N LYS A 237 7.62 7.42 -17.04
CA LYS A 237 8.13 6.36 -16.15
C LYS A 237 7.14 6.00 -15.04
N VAL A 238 6.38 6.96 -14.51
CA VAL A 238 5.31 6.69 -13.52
C VAL A 238 4.19 5.89 -14.17
N HIS A 239 3.70 6.32 -15.34
CA HIS A 239 2.62 5.63 -16.04
C HIS A 239 3.02 4.23 -16.52
N PHE A 240 4.25 4.05 -16.99
CA PHE A 240 4.76 2.74 -17.40
C PHE A 240 4.82 1.76 -16.22
N ARG A 241 5.30 2.20 -15.05
CA ARG A 241 5.31 1.38 -13.83
C ARG A 241 3.90 1.03 -13.37
N ARG A 242 2.97 1.98 -13.44
CA ARG A 242 1.56 1.74 -13.14
C ARG A 242 0.96 0.71 -14.10
N MET A 243 1.25 0.76 -15.40
CA MET A 243 0.81 -0.29 -16.32
C MET A 243 1.36 -1.66 -15.90
N MET A 244 2.66 -1.75 -15.61
CA MET A 244 3.29 -3.01 -15.21
C MET A 244 2.76 -3.58 -13.89
N SER A 245 2.32 -2.73 -12.95
CA SER A 245 1.76 -3.18 -11.67
C SER A 245 0.47 -3.99 -11.83
N HIS A 246 -0.23 -3.87 -12.96
CA HIS A 246 -1.43 -4.64 -13.27
C HIS A 246 -1.13 -6.09 -13.70
N TYR A 247 0.15 -6.46 -13.77
CA TYR A 247 0.59 -7.78 -14.24
C TYR A 247 1.57 -8.48 -13.28
N TRP A 248 2.21 -7.77 -12.34
CA TRP A 248 3.26 -8.37 -11.48
C TRP A 248 2.80 -9.60 -10.71
N GLU A 249 1.72 -9.45 -9.93
CA GLU A 249 1.15 -10.49 -9.09
C GLU A 249 -0.36 -10.53 -9.31
N ASN A 250 -0.80 -10.34 -10.56
CA ASN A 250 -2.22 -10.21 -10.85
C ASN A 250 -2.54 -10.79 -12.24
N PHE A 251 -3.23 -11.93 -12.25
CA PHE A 251 -3.79 -12.55 -13.44
C PHE A 251 -5.31 -12.32 -13.57
N SER A 252 -5.91 -11.62 -12.61
CA SER A 252 -7.34 -11.29 -12.64
C SER A 252 -7.61 -10.14 -13.62
N PRO A 253 -8.87 -9.92 -14.05
CA PRO A 253 -9.20 -8.80 -14.92
C PRO A 253 -9.15 -7.44 -14.23
N PHE A 254 -9.05 -7.39 -12.90
CA PHE A 254 -9.08 -6.16 -12.12
C PHE A 254 -7.71 -5.51 -12.04
N ALA A 255 -7.68 -4.21 -11.81
CA ALA A 255 -6.44 -3.46 -11.63
C ALA A 255 -5.68 -3.82 -10.34
N LEU A 256 -6.39 -4.40 -9.37
CA LEU A 256 -5.90 -4.79 -8.06
C LEU A 256 -5.89 -6.31 -7.88
N ASP A 257 -4.92 -6.84 -7.13
CA ASP A 257 -5.03 -8.19 -6.58
C ASP A 257 -6.10 -8.20 -5.47
N LEU A 258 -7.32 -8.56 -5.84
CA LEU A 258 -8.45 -8.58 -4.92
C LEU A 258 -8.30 -9.64 -3.82
N VAL A 259 -7.55 -10.72 -4.02
CA VAL A 259 -7.35 -11.73 -2.98
C VAL A 259 -6.57 -11.10 -1.84
N GLY A 260 -5.41 -10.51 -2.14
CA GLY A 260 -4.61 -9.85 -1.11
C GLY A 260 -5.32 -8.67 -0.46
N ALA A 261 -6.06 -7.87 -1.23
CA ALA A 261 -6.84 -6.75 -0.69
C ALA A 261 -7.95 -7.21 0.28
N VAL A 262 -8.61 -8.34 0.00
CA VAL A 262 -9.62 -8.91 0.89
C VAL A 262 -9.00 -9.45 2.18
N ILE A 263 -7.87 -10.16 2.09
CA ILE A 263 -7.16 -10.68 3.27
C ILE A 263 -6.71 -9.54 4.19
N ARG A 264 -6.07 -8.50 3.63
CA ARG A 264 -5.66 -7.31 4.40
C ARG A 264 -6.86 -6.56 5.00
N GLN A 265 -7.96 -6.44 4.26
CA GLN A 265 -9.17 -5.85 4.84
C GLN A 265 -9.76 -6.71 5.97
N GLY A 266 -9.61 -8.04 5.90
CA GLY A 266 -9.98 -8.94 7.00
C GLY A 266 -9.25 -8.60 8.30
N THR A 267 -7.94 -8.33 8.24
CA THR A 267 -7.16 -7.86 9.40
C THR A 267 -7.73 -6.56 9.98
N PHE A 268 -8.13 -5.60 9.13
CA PHE A 268 -8.76 -4.37 9.60
C PHE A 268 -10.05 -4.66 10.36
N VAL A 269 -10.94 -5.49 9.78
CA VAL A 269 -12.22 -5.86 10.40
C VAL A 269 -12.00 -6.52 11.75
N GLN A 270 -11.06 -7.47 11.85
CA GLN A 270 -10.74 -8.14 13.12
C GLN A 270 -10.23 -7.16 14.19
N LYS A 271 -9.39 -6.19 13.82
CA LYS A 271 -8.94 -5.15 14.77
C LYS A 271 -10.09 -4.27 15.25
N MET A 272 -11.00 -3.89 14.36
CA MET A 272 -12.18 -3.09 14.72
C MET A 272 -13.15 -3.87 15.62
N ASP A 273 -13.31 -5.17 15.36
CA ASP A 273 -14.12 -6.08 16.18
C ASP A 273 -13.52 -6.26 17.59
N ASN A 274 -12.21 -6.47 17.71
CA ASN A 274 -11.51 -6.61 18.99
C ASN A 274 -11.64 -5.38 19.91
N ILE A 275 -11.70 -4.18 19.30
CA ILE A 275 -11.92 -2.91 20.01
C ILE A 275 -13.37 -2.80 20.52
N ASP A 276 -14.31 -3.46 19.85
CA ASP A 276 -15.69 -3.65 20.30
C ASP A 276 -16.53 -2.37 20.40
N TRP A 277 -16.38 -1.44 19.45
CA TRP A 277 -17.17 -0.19 19.45
C TRP A 277 -18.66 -0.37 19.19
N LEU A 278 -19.06 -1.44 18.50
CA LEU A 278 -20.46 -1.67 18.15
C LEU A 278 -21.33 -1.89 19.39
N HIS A 279 -20.76 -2.41 20.48
CA HIS A 279 -21.45 -2.59 21.76
C HIS A 279 -21.30 -1.39 22.71
N SER A 280 -20.64 -0.30 22.27
CA SER A 280 -20.48 0.91 23.10
C SER A 280 -21.83 1.65 23.24
N PRO A 281 -22.25 2.02 24.47
CA PRO A 281 -23.47 2.81 24.67
C PRO A 281 -23.36 4.24 24.11
N THR A 282 -22.15 4.68 23.72
CA THR A 282 -21.88 6.00 23.15
C THR A 282 -21.36 5.92 21.71
N VAL A 283 -21.82 4.92 20.94
CA VAL A 283 -21.32 4.65 19.58
C VAL A 283 -21.51 5.87 18.66
N MET A 284 -22.61 6.62 18.81
CA MET A 284 -22.91 7.80 18.01
C MET A 284 -21.96 8.97 18.33
N GLU A 285 -21.69 9.22 19.61
CA GLU A 285 -20.70 10.23 20.03
C GLU A 285 -19.29 9.83 19.60
N THR A 286 -18.97 8.53 19.62
CA THR A 286 -17.72 7.99 19.06
C THR A 286 -17.64 8.24 17.56
N ALA A 287 -18.72 8.03 16.81
CA ALA A 287 -18.82 8.35 15.39
C ALA A 287 -18.61 9.85 15.10
N ASP A 288 -19.18 10.73 15.91
CA ASP A 288 -18.97 12.18 15.76
C ASP A 288 -17.51 12.59 16.01
N ARG A 289 -16.88 12.00 17.03
CA ARG A 289 -15.45 12.26 17.34
C ARG A 289 -14.53 11.78 16.22
N LEU A 290 -14.75 10.57 15.69
CA LEU A 290 -13.91 10.04 14.60
C LEU A 290 -14.12 10.81 13.29
N ILE A 291 -15.33 11.30 13.00
CA ILE A 291 -15.59 12.14 11.82
C ILE A 291 -14.82 13.45 11.90
N LYS A 292 -14.85 14.14 13.06
CA LYS A 292 -14.06 15.38 13.28
C LYS A 292 -12.56 15.13 13.12
N LYS A 293 -12.06 14.04 13.67
CA LYS A 293 -10.66 13.62 13.53
C LYS A 293 -10.30 13.32 12.06
N TYR A 294 -11.20 12.67 11.34
CA TYR A 294 -11.07 12.39 9.91
C TYR A 294 -11.02 13.67 9.05
N GLU A 295 -11.81 14.71 9.37
CA GLU A 295 -11.75 15.99 8.65
C GLU A 295 -10.36 16.63 8.74
N VAL A 296 -9.75 16.62 9.93
CA VAL A 296 -8.38 17.10 10.15
C VAL A 296 -7.37 16.23 9.40
N PHE A 297 -7.49 14.91 9.49
CA PHE A 297 -6.63 13.97 8.76
C PHE A 297 -6.69 14.21 7.23
N PHE A 298 -7.89 14.36 6.69
CA PHE A 298 -8.08 14.63 5.27
C PHE A 298 -7.49 15.98 4.88
N LYS A 299 -7.64 17.01 5.73
CA LYS A 299 -6.99 18.30 5.53
C LYS A 299 -5.47 18.18 5.49
N ILE A 300 -4.86 17.35 6.34
CA ILE A 300 -3.41 17.10 6.31
C ILE A 300 -3.00 16.52 4.96
N MET A 301 -3.68 15.49 4.45
CA MET A 301 -3.40 14.92 3.13
C MET A 301 -3.60 15.94 2.00
N PHE A 302 -4.69 16.69 2.07
CA PHE A 302 -5.06 17.71 1.09
C PHE A 302 -4.09 18.90 1.06
N ASP A 303 -3.52 19.25 2.22
CA ASP A 303 -2.53 20.31 2.36
C ASP A 303 -1.10 19.85 2.00
N ASN A 304 -0.86 18.53 1.98
CA ASN A 304 0.47 17.95 1.76
C ASN A 304 0.42 16.80 0.71
N PRO A 305 0.07 17.07 -0.55
CA PRO A 305 -0.18 16.04 -1.56
C PRO A 305 1.05 15.21 -1.97
N SER A 306 2.26 15.57 -1.52
CA SER A 306 3.51 14.81 -1.75
C SER A 306 3.95 13.98 -0.53
N LYS A 307 3.18 13.98 0.55
CA LYS A 307 3.48 13.26 1.79
C LYS A 307 2.40 12.23 2.10
N MET A 308 2.85 11.08 2.60
CA MET A 308 1.99 10.01 3.09
C MET A 308 1.49 10.36 4.49
N ALA A 309 0.17 10.40 4.65
CA ALA A 309 -0.47 10.37 5.96
C ALA A 309 -0.96 8.95 6.25
N VAL A 310 -0.88 8.53 7.52
CA VAL A 310 -1.34 7.20 7.97
C VAL A 310 -2.46 7.38 8.99
N PRO A 311 -3.63 6.77 8.74
CA PRO A 311 -4.78 6.90 9.63
C PRO A 311 -4.56 6.09 10.93
N THR A 312 -5.22 6.52 12.01
CA THR A 312 -5.55 5.62 13.11
C THR A 312 -6.78 4.78 12.75
N LEU A 313 -7.05 3.67 13.44
CA LEU A 313 -8.17 2.75 13.13
C LEU A 313 -9.54 3.45 13.04
N ASP A 314 -9.83 4.39 13.94
CA ASP A 314 -11.02 5.24 13.93
C ASP A 314 -11.11 6.15 12.69
N VAL A 315 -10.01 6.79 12.33
CA VAL A 315 -9.90 7.66 11.15
C VAL A 315 -10.04 6.85 9.88
N ASP A 316 -9.48 5.64 9.85
CA ASP A 316 -9.51 4.77 8.69
C ASP A 316 -10.92 4.21 8.45
N LEU A 317 -11.66 3.88 9.51
CA LEU A 317 -13.07 3.52 9.41
C LEU A 317 -13.90 4.63 8.73
N ALA A 318 -13.70 5.89 9.14
CA ALA A 318 -14.34 7.04 8.49
C ALA A 318 -13.91 7.18 7.03
N TRP A 319 -12.63 6.97 6.75
CA TRP A 319 -12.08 7.11 5.42
C TRP A 319 -12.60 6.05 4.46
N HIS A 320 -12.59 4.77 4.87
CA HIS A 320 -13.19 3.65 4.14
C HIS A 320 -14.66 3.92 3.85
N THR A 321 -15.41 4.36 4.85
CA THR A 321 -16.83 4.74 4.69
C THR A 321 -17.02 5.82 3.63
N HIS A 322 -16.16 6.84 3.60
CA HIS A 322 -16.23 7.87 2.57
C HIS A 322 -15.86 7.34 1.17
N GLN A 323 -14.84 6.49 1.05
CA GLN A 323 -14.41 5.89 -0.22
C GLN A 323 -15.49 5.02 -0.86
N LEU A 324 -16.32 4.37 -0.05
CA LEU A 324 -17.50 3.60 -0.48
C LEU A 324 -18.58 4.45 -1.16
N GLN A 325 -18.40 5.77 -1.22
CA GLN A 325 -19.20 6.70 -2.02
C GLN A 325 -18.31 7.35 -3.10
N PRO A 326 -17.93 6.63 -4.17
CA PRO A 326 -16.80 6.98 -5.04
C PRO A 326 -16.95 8.37 -5.69
N ARG A 327 -18.17 8.69 -6.14
CA ARG A 327 -18.47 10.01 -6.71
C ARG A 327 -18.29 11.15 -5.71
N ARG A 328 -18.75 10.96 -4.46
CA ARG A 328 -18.62 11.97 -3.40
C ARG A 328 -17.17 12.12 -2.98
N TYR A 329 -16.49 11.00 -2.77
CA TYR A 329 -15.07 10.96 -2.43
C TYR A 329 -14.18 11.60 -3.49
N TYR A 330 -14.42 11.30 -4.78
CA TYR A 330 -13.71 11.94 -5.90
C TYR A 330 -13.93 13.46 -5.91
N LYS A 331 -15.18 13.93 -5.76
CA LYS A 331 -15.47 15.37 -5.70
C LYS A 331 -14.79 16.05 -4.52
N TYR A 332 -14.77 15.39 -3.36
CA TYR A 332 -14.17 15.93 -2.14
C TYR A 332 -12.64 16.00 -2.23
N SER A 333 -12.01 14.93 -2.72
CA SER A 333 -10.55 14.86 -2.90
C SER A 333 -10.04 15.80 -3.98
N THR A 334 -10.74 15.93 -5.10
CA THR A 334 -10.33 16.77 -6.24
C THR A 334 -10.77 18.22 -6.13
N ARG A 335 -11.26 18.67 -4.96
CA ARG A 335 -11.60 20.08 -4.74
C ARG A 335 -10.37 20.97 -4.95
N VAL A 336 -10.54 22.08 -5.66
CA VAL A 336 -9.43 22.98 -5.99
C VAL A 336 -9.22 23.96 -4.84
N LYS A 337 -7.98 24.08 -4.35
CA LYS A 337 -7.52 25.30 -3.67
C LYS A 337 -7.10 26.31 -4.71
N THR A 338 -7.30 27.60 -4.43
CA THR A 338 -6.75 28.69 -5.24
C THR A 338 -5.28 28.40 -5.53
N TYR A 339 -4.91 28.36 -6.82
CA TYR A 339 -3.55 28.06 -7.31
C TYR A 339 -2.99 26.65 -7.07
N SER A 340 -3.82 25.65 -6.73
CA SER A 340 -3.38 24.26 -6.53
C SER A 340 -3.87 23.31 -7.63
N ILE A 341 -3.12 22.22 -7.84
CA ILE A 341 -3.46 21.16 -8.79
C ILE A 341 -4.54 20.25 -8.18
N ARG A 342 -5.50 19.80 -9.00
CA ARG A 342 -6.49 18.78 -8.58
C ARG A 342 -5.82 17.44 -8.36
N VAL A 343 -6.10 16.83 -7.21
CA VAL A 343 -5.50 15.56 -6.81
C VAL A 343 -6.61 14.62 -6.33
N PHE A 344 -6.71 13.45 -6.94
CA PHE A 344 -7.57 12.38 -6.42
C PHE A 344 -6.78 11.60 -5.38
N ILE A 345 -7.05 11.81 -4.09
CA ILE A 345 -6.33 11.16 -2.99
C ILE A 345 -6.61 9.66 -3.00
N ASP A 346 -5.54 8.87 -3.03
CA ASP A 346 -5.60 7.40 -3.08
C ASP A 346 -5.49 6.77 -1.70
N HIS A 347 -5.78 5.48 -1.63
CA HIS A 347 -5.53 4.64 -0.47
C HIS A 347 -4.74 3.41 -0.92
N ASP A 348 -3.43 3.45 -0.70
CA ASP A 348 -2.52 2.39 -1.12
C ASP A 348 -2.76 1.13 -0.29
N ASP A 349 -3.09 0.04 -0.96
CA ASP A 349 -3.40 -1.26 -0.35
C ASP A 349 -2.15 -2.07 0.04
N LYS A 350 -0.95 -1.70 -0.43
CA LYS A 350 0.34 -2.25 0.02
C LYS A 350 1.32 -1.13 0.35
N VAL A 351 1.78 -1.06 1.59
CA VAL A 351 2.78 -0.10 2.08
C VAL A 351 3.86 -0.84 2.88
N ASP A 352 5.12 -0.49 2.65
CA ASP A 352 6.24 -0.99 3.45
C ASP A 352 6.04 -0.61 4.93
N GLU A 353 6.15 -1.60 5.84
CA GLU A 353 5.87 -1.41 7.26
C GLU A 353 6.74 -0.33 7.94
N ASN A 354 8.00 -0.17 7.50
CA ASN A 354 8.91 0.83 8.05
C ASN A 354 8.49 2.24 7.62
N LYS A 355 8.19 2.43 6.34
CA LYS A 355 7.64 3.68 5.80
C LYS A 355 6.30 4.04 6.42
N LEU A 356 5.43 3.05 6.65
CA LEU A 356 4.14 3.25 7.31
C LEU A 356 4.35 3.85 8.71
N SER A 357 5.28 3.29 9.48
CA SER A 357 5.60 3.75 10.83
C SER A 357 6.22 5.17 10.84
N GLU A 358 7.11 5.50 9.90
CA GLU A 358 7.63 6.87 9.74
C GLU A 358 6.54 7.88 9.36
N ALA A 359 5.66 7.50 8.43
CA ALA A 359 4.55 8.34 7.99
C ALA A 359 3.50 8.54 9.10
N PHE A 360 3.31 7.55 9.98
CA PHE A 360 2.47 7.69 11.17
C PHE A 360 3.06 8.67 12.20
N GLU A 361 4.38 8.66 12.40
CA GLU A 361 5.08 9.68 13.21
C GLU A 361 4.86 11.08 12.62
N TRP A 362 4.99 11.23 11.30
CA TRP A 362 4.74 12.50 10.61
C TRP A 362 3.27 12.94 10.71
N THR A 363 2.33 12.01 10.56
CA THR A 363 0.89 12.30 10.67
C THR A 363 0.52 12.79 12.06
N SER A 364 1.04 12.13 13.10
CA SER A 364 0.86 12.53 14.50
C SER A 364 1.38 13.95 14.75
N LYS A 365 2.55 14.28 14.20
CA LYS A 365 3.14 15.63 14.26
C LYS A 365 2.24 16.67 13.61
N MET A 366 1.69 16.35 12.44
CA MET A 366 0.85 17.28 11.69
C MET A 366 -0.52 17.47 12.32
N TYR A 367 -1.12 16.39 12.83
CA TYR A 367 -2.40 16.45 13.55
C TYR A 367 -2.30 17.36 14.78
N ARG A 368 -1.27 17.19 15.61
CA ARG A 368 -1.03 18.08 16.75
C ARG A 368 -0.93 19.55 16.33
N ARG A 369 -0.20 19.84 15.24
CA ARG A 369 -0.07 21.21 14.73
C ARG A 369 -1.39 21.78 14.25
N ALA A 370 -2.19 20.97 13.54
CA ALA A 370 -3.48 21.38 13.00
C ALA A 370 -4.56 21.58 14.07
N THR A 371 -4.43 20.92 15.22
CA THR A 371 -5.37 20.96 16.34
C THR A 371 -4.87 21.75 17.55
N ASP A 372 -3.73 22.40 17.39
CA ASP A 372 -3.07 23.18 18.44
C ASP A 372 -2.78 22.41 19.75
N GLY A 373 -2.50 21.11 19.66
CA GLY A 373 -2.06 20.30 20.81
C GLY A 373 -2.87 19.05 21.11
N ALA A 374 -3.85 18.67 20.28
CA ALA A 374 -4.53 17.40 20.47
C ALA A 374 -3.61 16.21 20.10
N ILE A 375 -3.85 15.07 20.74
CA ILE A 375 -3.12 13.83 20.53
C ILE A 375 -3.78 13.03 19.41
N TYR A 376 -2.98 12.56 18.46
CA TYR A 376 -3.51 11.81 17.31
C TYR A 376 -3.88 10.37 17.64
N SER A 377 -3.02 9.66 18.36
CA SER A 377 -3.31 8.32 18.89
C SER A 377 -3.24 8.41 20.41
N GLU A 378 -4.35 8.12 21.09
CA GLU A 378 -4.43 8.13 22.57
C GLU A 378 -3.97 6.81 23.19
N CYS A 379 -3.86 5.73 22.41
CA CYS A 379 -3.40 4.42 22.85
C CYS A 379 -2.03 4.49 23.56
N THR A 380 -1.89 3.85 24.72
CA THR A 380 -0.67 3.86 25.55
C THR A 380 0.22 2.62 25.37
N CYS A 381 0.00 1.85 24.29
CA CYS A 381 0.86 0.72 23.95
C CYS A 381 2.31 1.17 23.68
N TRP A 382 3.25 0.24 23.82
CA TRP A 382 4.69 0.53 23.71
C TRP A 382 5.06 1.30 22.44
N TYR A 383 4.43 0.96 21.30
CA TYR A 383 4.71 1.57 20.00
C TYR A 383 4.20 3.01 19.91
N CYS A 384 2.97 3.26 20.37
CA CYS A 384 2.38 4.60 20.31
C CYS A 384 3.13 5.57 21.22
N GLU A 385 3.56 5.10 22.39
CA GLU A 385 4.43 5.85 23.30
C GLU A 385 5.79 6.16 22.66
N ALA A 386 6.44 5.15 22.09
CA ALA A 386 7.71 5.31 21.38
C ALA A 386 7.63 6.31 20.22
N THR A 387 6.48 6.37 19.56
CA THR A 387 6.22 7.27 18.42
C THR A 387 5.96 8.70 18.88
N ARG A 388 5.17 8.88 19.95
CA ARG A 388 4.89 10.22 20.53
C ARG A 388 6.12 10.83 21.19
N ALA A 389 6.96 10.02 21.83
CA ALA A 389 7.97 10.52 22.75
C ALA A 389 8.97 11.53 22.15
N PRO A 390 9.58 11.31 20.97
CA PRO A 390 10.53 12.26 20.39
C PRO A 390 9.90 13.61 20.09
N ASP A 391 8.65 13.58 19.63
CA ASP A 391 7.94 14.78 19.21
C ASP A 391 7.46 15.64 20.38
N LEU A 392 7.26 15.06 21.57
CA LEU A 392 6.77 15.77 22.76
C LEU A 392 7.86 16.10 23.78
N TYR A 393 8.90 15.26 23.90
CA TYR A 393 9.85 15.37 25.02
C TYR A 393 11.31 15.58 24.63
N ASP A 394 11.70 15.31 23.38
CA ASP A 394 13.10 15.49 22.93
C ASP A 394 13.34 16.90 22.33
N ARG A 395 12.40 17.83 22.54
CA ARG A 395 12.48 19.22 22.06
C ARG A 395 13.26 20.09 23.04
N VAL A 396 14.11 20.97 22.50
CA VAL A 396 14.85 22.00 23.26
C VAL A 396 13.90 23.04 23.85
N PHE A 397 12.88 23.46 23.09
CA PHE A 397 11.85 24.39 23.54
C PHE A 397 10.46 23.77 23.39
N ASN A 398 9.73 23.65 24.49
CA ASN A 398 8.35 23.20 24.52
C ASN A 398 7.42 24.41 24.66
N VAL A 399 7.00 24.97 23.53
CA VAL A 399 6.07 26.10 23.47
C VAL A 399 4.91 25.80 22.52
N GLY A 400 3.76 26.45 22.77
CA GLY A 400 2.55 26.30 21.94
C GLY A 400 1.98 24.89 21.95
N SER A 401 1.55 24.41 20.77
CA SER A 401 0.91 23.10 20.58
C SER A 401 1.69 21.92 21.15
N ALA A 402 3.02 21.97 21.17
CA ALA A 402 3.85 20.90 21.75
C ALA A 402 3.71 20.82 23.28
N SER A 403 3.59 21.95 23.97
CA SER A 403 3.40 21.99 25.42
C SER A 403 2.03 21.44 25.81
N ARG A 404 0.96 21.88 25.13
CA ARG A 404 -0.41 21.37 25.35
C ARG A 404 -0.51 19.87 25.08
N ALA A 405 0.10 19.41 23.99
CA ALA A 405 0.13 17.98 23.68
C ALA A 405 0.88 17.17 24.73
N ARG A 406 1.97 17.71 25.29
CA ARG A 406 2.69 17.07 26.38
C ARG A 406 1.81 16.90 27.62
N GLU A 407 1.11 17.95 28.03
CA GLU A 407 0.16 17.89 29.15
C GLU A 407 -0.96 16.86 28.90
N ASN A 408 -1.57 16.89 27.72
CA ASN A 408 -2.58 15.90 27.32
C ASN A 408 -2.02 14.47 27.37
N ALA A 409 -0.81 14.25 26.83
CA ALA A 409 -0.17 12.94 26.82
C ALA A 409 0.18 12.44 28.23
N ASP A 410 0.55 13.33 29.13
CA ASP A 410 0.91 13.00 30.52
C ASP A 410 -0.27 12.39 31.29
N THR A 411 -1.50 12.78 30.95
CA THR A 411 -2.75 12.31 31.60
C THR A 411 -3.36 11.06 30.98
N LEU A 412 -2.83 10.53 29.86
CA LEU A 412 -3.42 9.38 29.17
C LEU A 412 -3.40 8.11 30.04
N HIS A 413 -2.41 7.97 30.92
CA HIS A 413 -2.31 6.84 31.85
C HIS A 413 -3.29 6.92 33.03
N ASP A 414 -3.86 8.11 33.29
CA ASP A 414 -4.83 8.31 34.37
C ASP A 414 -6.26 7.99 33.91
N ARG A 415 -6.46 7.81 32.60
CA ARG A 415 -7.75 7.55 31.97
C ARG A 415 -8.05 6.05 31.90
N GLN A 416 -9.14 5.64 32.55
CA GLN A 416 -9.59 4.24 32.60
C GLN A 416 -10.07 3.70 31.25
N ASP A 417 -10.50 4.59 30.36
CA ASP A 417 -10.97 4.23 29.02
C ASP A 417 -9.84 4.07 28.00
N ILE A 418 -8.58 4.30 28.41
CA ILE A 418 -7.38 4.09 27.60
C ILE A 418 -6.63 2.87 28.13
N SER A 419 -6.27 1.96 27.23
CA SER A 419 -5.49 0.77 27.56
C SER A 419 -4.13 0.75 26.82
N SER A 420 -3.15 0.10 27.45
CA SER A 420 -1.88 -0.23 26.81
C SER A 420 -1.97 -1.43 25.87
N ASP A 421 -3.09 -2.16 25.91
CA ASP A 421 -3.41 -3.22 24.97
C ASP A 421 -3.71 -2.62 23.58
N PRO A 422 -2.89 -2.96 22.56
CA PRO A 422 -3.11 -2.51 21.18
C PRO A 422 -4.46 -2.91 20.60
N ASP A 423 -5.07 -3.99 21.06
CA ASP A 423 -6.34 -4.52 20.52
C ASP A 423 -7.58 -3.87 21.17
N LYS A 424 -7.38 -2.98 22.15
CA LYS A 424 -8.46 -2.32 22.90
C LYS A 424 -8.58 -0.82 22.66
N ASN A 425 -7.71 -0.24 21.82
CA ASN A 425 -7.72 1.20 21.54
C ASN A 425 -7.45 1.49 20.06
N PRO A 426 -8.08 2.52 19.48
CA PRO A 426 -7.68 3.00 18.18
C PRO A 426 -6.23 3.51 18.22
N HIS A 427 -5.37 2.81 17.51
CA HIS A 427 -3.99 3.19 17.24
C HIS A 427 -3.73 3.23 15.73
N ILE A 428 -2.48 3.10 15.27
CA ILE A 428 -2.14 3.03 13.85
C ILE A 428 -2.98 1.99 13.09
N SER A 429 -3.60 2.37 11.97
CA SER A 429 -4.14 1.39 11.03
C SER A 429 -3.03 0.93 10.10
N ALA A 430 -2.67 -0.34 10.21
CA ALA A 430 -1.55 -0.96 9.50
C ALA A 430 -1.97 -2.21 8.71
N HIS A 431 -3.25 -2.32 8.35
CA HIS A 431 -3.77 -3.47 7.61
C HIS A 431 -3.16 -3.58 6.19
N ASN A 432 -2.71 -2.46 5.62
CA ASN A 432 -1.98 -2.38 4.36
C ASN A 432 -0.45 -2.59 4.50
N ALA A 433 0.06 -2.83 5.71
CA ALA A 433 1.48 -3.03 5.96
C ALA A 433 1.94 -4.36 5.37
N VAL A 434 3.02 -4.32 4.59
CA VAL A 434 3.63 -5.50 3.96
C VAL A 434 5.15 -5.46 4.09
N ARG A 435 5.78 -6.64 3.99
CA ARG A 435 7.23 -6.80 4.07
C ARG A 435 7.88 -6.71 2.68
N PRO A 436 9.05 -6.06 2.56
CA PRO A 436 9.89 -6.18 1.38
C PRO A 436 10.31 -7.63 1.11
N ALA A 437 10.06 -8.14 -0.11
CA ALA A 437 10.30 -9.54 -0.47
C ALA A 437 11.76 -9.90 -0.83
N THR A 438 12.65 -8.93 -1.06
CA THR A 438 14.00 -9.21 -1.60
C THR A 438 15.08 -9.26 -0.52
N LEU A 439 15.92 -10.31 -0.58
CA LEU A 439 17.17 -10.49 0.21
C LEU A 439 18.14 -9.29 0.11
N ALA A 440 18.08 -8.51 -0.98
CA ALA A 440 18.91 -7.32 -1.17
C ALA A 440 18.29 -6.02 -0.61
N ALA A 441 16.98 -5.99 -0.31
CA ALA A 441 16.29 -4.89 0.37
C ALA A 441 16.02 -5.18 1.85
N GLN A 442 16.20 -6.43 2.28
CA GLN A 442 16.73 -6.70 3.61
C GLN A 442 18.15 -6.14 3.67
N ASP A 443 18.29 -4.81 3.73
CA ASP A 443 19.34 -4.32 4.61
C ASP A 443 18.77 -4.51 6.02
N PRO A 444 19.05 -5.63 6.72
CA PRO A 444 18.52 -5.86 8.06
C PRO A 444 18.82 -4.67 8.97
N ARG A 445 19.84 -3.85 8.65
CA ARG A 445 20.19 -2.64 9.39
C ARG A 445 19.07 -1.61 9.40
N ILE A 446 18.28 -1.38 8.35
CA ILE A 446 17.26 -0.31 8.37
C ILE A 446 16.11 -0.66 9.33
N GLY A 447 15.50 -1.83 9.15
CA GLY A 447 14.44 -2.31 10.06
C GLY A 447 14.97 -2.48 11.49
N GLN A 448 16.22 -2.95 11.65
CA GLN A 448 16.87 -3.06 12.95
C GLN A 448 17.14 -1.69 13.59
N LEU A 449 17.57 -0.68 12.82
CA LEU A 449 17.80 0.68 13.30
C LEU A 449 16.49 1.34 13.75
N GLN A 450 15.41 1.17 12.98
CA GLN A 450 14.09 1.67 13.37
C GLN A 450 13.59 0.98 14.63
N ARG A 451 13.76 -0.34 14.74
CA ARG A 451 13.47 -1.09 15.96
C ARG A 451 14.25 -0.58 17.16
N ILE A 452 15.57 -0.40 17.02
CA ILE A 452 16.44 0.14 18.09
C ILE A 452 15.99 1.55 18.47
N ARG A 453 15.67 2.40 17.50
CA ARG A 453 15.17 3.77 17.74
C ARG A 453 13.87 3.76 18.54
N LEU A 454 12.89 2.96 18.12
CA LEU A 454 11.60 2.85 18.80
C LEU A 454 11.77 2.29 20.21
N HIS A 455 12.57 1.24 20.38
CA HIS A 455 12.84 0.65 21.70
C HIS A 455 13.52 1.67 22.65
N ARG A 456 14.54 2.39 22.17
CA ARG A 456 15.17 3.47 22.94
C ARG A 456 14.18 4.58 23.33
N ASN A 457 13.27 4.96 22.43
CA ASN A 457 12.25 5.96 22.72
C ASN A 457 11.26 5.47 23.78
N TYR A 458 10.85 4.20 23.69
CA TYR A 458 10.01 3.56 24.69
C TYR A 458 10.67 3.55 26.06
N GLU A 459 11.93 3.10 26.17
CA GLU A 459 12.67 3.10 27.44
C GLU A 459 12.83 4.50 28.04
N LYS A 460 12.98 5.54 27.21
CA LYS A 460 12.96 6.92 27.69
C LYS A 460 11.58 7.30 28.24
N ALA A 461 10.50 6.89 27.60
CA ALA A 461 9.14 7.15 28.06
C ALA A 461 8.85 6.45 29.39
N VAL A 462 9.22 5.16 29.52
CA VAL A 462 9.06 4.40 30.78
C VAL A 462 9.84 5.05 31.92
N ARG A 463 11.12 5.39 31.72
CA ARG A 463 11.91 6.09 32.74
C ARG A 463 11.32 7.43 33.16
N ARG A 464 10.59 8.12 32.28
CA ARG A 464 9.89 9.38 32.62
C ARG A 464 8.63 9.10 33.45
N ALA A 465 7.86 8.07 33.11
CA ALA A 465 6.68 7.66 33.87
C ALA A 465 7.06 7.25 35.29
N GLU A 466 8.11 6.43 35.45
CA GLU A 466 8.61 6.02 36.77
C GLU A 466 9.06 7.20 37.64
N LYS A 467 9.74 8.20 37.04
CA LYS A 467 10.12 9.44 37.74
C LYS A 467 8.93 10.26 38.24
N ARG A 468 7.74 10.05 37.67
CA ARG A 468 6.48 10.68 38.12
C ARG A 468 5.71 9.81 39.11
N GLY A 469 6.25 8.67 39.51
CA GLY A 469 5.56 7.72 40.38
C GLY A 469 4.54 6.85 39.65
N VAL A 470 4.49 6.89 38.31
CA VAL A 470 3.60 6.03 37.51
C VAL A 470 4.34 4.74 37.21
N VAL A 471 3.99 3.67 37.91
CA VAL A 471 4.51 2.32 37.65
C VAL A 471 3.62 1.66 36.61
N ARG A 472 4.22 1.33 35.47
CA ARG A 472 3.55 0.66 34.37
C ARG A 472 3.46 -0.84 34.65
N SER A 473 2.25 -1.39 34.66
CA SER A 473 2.02 -2.84 34.84
C SER A 473 2.59 -3.68 33.70
N ASP A 474 2.74 -3.12 32.51
CA ASP A 474 3.26 -3.77 31.30
C ASP A 474 4.77 -3.62 31.10
N ALA A 475 5.44 -2.76 31.88
CA ALA A 475 6.87 -2.53 31.78
C ALA A 475 7.67 -3.53 32.62
N LYS A 476 8.19 -4.59 31.98
CA LYS A 476 9.08 -5.56 32.62
C LYS A 476 10.54 -5.14 32.45
N ARG A 477 11.28 -5.05 33.55
CA ARG A 477 12.75 -4.86 33.53
C ARG A 477 13.43 -6.12 33.02
N SER A 478 14.34 -5.97 32.06
CA SER A 478 15.21 -7.05 31.61
C SER A 478 16.32 -7.32 32.64
N LYS A 479 16.93 -8.51 32.55
CA LYS A 479 18.07 -8.90 33.41
C LYS A 479 19.27 -7.96 33.27
N ASP A 480 19.41 -7.30 32.11
CA ASP A 480 20.53 -6.40 31.79
C ASP A 480 20.24 -4.92 32.12
N GLY A 481 19.17 -4.63 32.87
CA GLY A 481 18.84 -3.27 33.32
C GLY A 481 18.10 -2.39 32.30
N GLY A 482 17.63 -2.97 31.19
CA GLY A 482 16.73 -2.33 30.23
C GLY A 482 15.26 -2.68 30.49
N TYR A 483 14.36 -2.32 29.56
CA TYR A 483 12.98 -2.82 29.55
C TYR A 483 12.82 -3.83 28.43
N GLU A 484 12.26 -5.00 28.73
CA GLU A 484 11.90 -5.95 27.69
C GLU A 484 10.88 -5.29 26.76
N PRO A 485 11.08 -5.35 25.42
CA PRO A 485 10.01 -4.99 24.52
C PRO A 485 8.84 -5.91 24.83
N TYR A 486 7.67 -5.33 25.07
CA TYR A 486 6.46 -6.08 25.38
C TYR A 486 6.26 -7.17 24.32
N TYR A 487 6.31 -8.44 24.76
CA TYR A 487 5.97 -9.57 23.90
C TYR A 487 4.48 -9.49 23.60
N TYR A 488 4.15 -9.15 22.36
CA TYR A 488 2.81 -9.35 21.84
C TYR A 488 2.74 -10.79 21.33
N ALA A 489 1.82 -11.57 21.87
CA ALA A 489 1.53 -12.92 21.43
C ALA A 489 0.17 -12.92 20.71
N PRO A 490 0.12 -12.53 19.43
CA PRO A 490 -1.14 -12.54 18.70
C PRO A 490 -1.70 -13.95 18.67
N TYR A 491 -3.02 -14.06 18.87
CA TYR A 491 -3.74 -15.27 18.55
C TYR A 491 -3.92 -15.34 17.03
N VAL A 492 -3.15 -16.20 16.39
CA VAL A 492 -3.22 -16.47 14.97
C VAL A 492 -3.89 -17.82 14.79
N TRP A 493 -5.03 -17.84 14.08
CA TRP A 493 -5.83 -19.04 13.83
C TRP A 493 -6.17 -19.83 15.12
N GLY A 494 -6.44 -19.12 16.22
CA GLY A 494 -6.77 -19.73 17.51
C GLY A 494 -5.56 -20.17 18.35
N TYR A 495 -4.32 -19.93 17.89
CA TYR A 495 -3.10 -20.27 18.62
C TYR A 495 -2.26 -19.02 18.95
N PRO A 496 -1.76 -18.87 20.18
CA PRO A 496 -0.86 -17.77 20.52
C PRO A 496 0.50 -17.99 19.88
N ILE A 497 0.92 -17.08 19.00
CA ILE A 497 2.25 -17.12 18.39
C ILE A 497 3.17 -16.16 19.15
N ILE A 498 4.23 -16.68 19.78
CA ILE A 498 5.25 -15.84 20.41
C ILE A 498 6.22 -15.36 19.32
N VAL A 499 6.18 -14.06 19.07
CA VAL A 499 7.10 -13.37 18.15
C VAL A 499 8.16 -12.62 18.96
N PRO A 500 9.47 -12.74 18.63
CA PRO A 500 10.54 -12.08 19.41
C PRO A 500 10.41 -10.55 19.46
N TYR A 501 9.77 -9.96 18.46
CA TYR A 501 9.44 -8.54 18.38
C TYR A 501 8.29 -8.36 17.40
N TYR A 502 7.20 -7.73 17.85
CA TYR A 502 6.10 -7.33 16.98
C TYR A 502 5.61 -5.94 17.35
N GLY A 503 5.49 -5.10 16.32
CA GLY A 503 4.88 -3.78 16.42
C GLY A 503 3.53 -3.75 15.73
N PRO A 504 2.54 -3.01 16.25
CA PRO A 504 1.25 -2.85 15.59
C PRO A 504 1.28 -2.26 14.17
N TYR A 505 2.41 -1.70 13.77
CA TYR A 505 2.68 -1.16 12.43
C TYR A 505 3.17 -2.22 11.42
N MET A 506 3.51 -3.42 11.89
CA MET A 506 4.07 -4.49 11.08
C MET A 506 2.97 -5.25 10.34
N CYS A 507 3.37 -5.93 9.26
CA CYS A 507 2.50 -6.87 8.57
C CYS A 507 1.92 -7.89 9.55
N ASP A 508 0.63 -8.18 9.40
CA ASP A 508 -0.10 -9.16 10.21
C ASP A 508 0.59 -10.54 10.15
N PRO A 509 1.00 -11.11 11.30
CA PRO A 509 1.66 -12.41 11.35
C PRO A 509 0.72 -13.58 11.04
N GLY A 510 -0.59 -13.37 11.09
CA GLY A 510 -1.60 -14.36 10.72
C GLY A 510 -1.84 -14.50 9.22
N ILE A 511 -1.14 -13.72 8.40
CA ILE A 511 -1.18 -13.85 6.96
C ILE A 511 -0.08 -14.82 6.50
N SER A 512 -0.47 -16.07 6.20
CA SER A 512 0.41 -17.08 5.60
C SER A 512 0.78 -16.69 4.17
N SER A 513 2.07 -16.40 3.90
CA SER A 513 2.52 -16.07 2.56
C SER A 513 2.38 -17.20 1.56
N ASP A 514 2.44 -18.44 2.04
CA ASP A 514 2.61 -19.62 1.20
C ASP A 514 1.26 -20.26 0.80
N SER A 515 0.17 -19.76 1.39
CA SER A 515 -1.19 -20.26 1.17
C SER A 515 -1.92 -19.61 -0.01
N TYR A 516 -1.33 -18.59 -0.65
CA TYR A 516 -2.01 -17.81 -1.68
C TYR A 516 -1.22 -17.76 -2.99
N ALA A 517 -1.95 -17.81 -4.10
CA ALA A 517 -1.46 -17.60 -5.47
C ALA A 517 -0.56 -16.34 -5.63
N CYS A 518 -0.87 -15.29 -4.87
CA CYS A 518 -0.12 -14.04 -4.82
C CYS A 518 0.07 -13.68 -3.36
N ASN A 519 1.30 -13.38 -2.94
CA ASN A 519 1.60 -13.19 -1.53
C ASN A 519 0.98 -11.87 -1.02
N PRO A 520 0.00 -11.93 -0.11
CA PRO A 520 -0.66 -10.75 0.43
C PRO A 520 0.18 -9.98 1.47
N SER A 521 1.21 -10.60 2.05
CA SER A 521 2.03 -10.03 3.11
C SER A 521 3.32 -9.38 2.62
N CYS A 522 3.58 -9.35 1.31
CA CYS A 522 4.80 -8.79 0.76
C CYS A 522 4.61 -7.82 -0.41
N MET A 523 5.66 -7.04 -0.66
CA MET A 523 5.84 -6.26 -1.87
C MET A 523 7.31 -6.29 -2.30
N ASN A 524 7.58 -6.07 -3.59
CA ASN A 524 8.95 -5.89 -4.04
C ASN A 524 9.31 -4.40 -4.03
N VAL A 525 10.53 -4.07 -3.59
CA VAL A 525 11.02 -2.68 -3.51
C VAL A 525 12.37 -2.49 -4.19
N SER A 526 12.97 -3.56 -4.72
CA SER A 526 14.26 -3.52 -5.43
C SER A 526 14.07 -3.12 -6.90
N ALA A 527 14.90 -2.20 -7.40
CA ALA A 527 14.82 -1.76 -8.78
C ALA A 527 15.07 -2.91 -9.76
N GLY A 528 14.24 -3.04 -10.80
CA GLY A 528 14.38 -4.11 -11.78
C GLY A 528 13.91 -5.49 -11.30
N MET A 529 13.15 -5.57 -10.21
CA MET A 529 12.56 -6.83 -9.74
C MET A 529 11.06 -6.88 -9.99
N VAL A 530 10.53 -8.09 -10.22
CA VAL A 530 9.09 -8.37 -10.35
C VAL A 530 8.37 -7.88 -9.10
N GLY A 531 7.31 -7.08 -9.26
CA GLY A 531 6.59 -6.47 -8.14
C GLY A 531 7.03 -5.05 -7.77
N ASN A 532 8.00 -4.46 -8.47
CA ASN A 532 8.44 -3.06 -8.26
C ASN A 532 8.46 -2.24 -9.58
N CYS A 533 9.65 -1.85 -10.05
CA CYS A 533 9.86 -0.98 -11.19
C CYS A 533 10.76 -1.62 -12.24
N CYS A 534 10.49 -1.33 -13.51
CA CYS A 534 11.39 -1.69 -14.60
C CYS A 534 12.65 -0.81 -14.57
N SER A 535 13.82 -1.39 -14.80
CA SER A 535 15.10 -0.69 -14.85
C SER A 535 15.04 0.52 -15.80
N GLY A 536 15.56 1.66 -15.36
CA GLY A 536 15.48 2.94 -16.09
C GLY A 536 14.18 3.73 -15.87
N THR A 537 13.14 3.12 -15.26
CA THR A 537 11.91 3.83 -14.84
C THR A 537 11.89 4.22 -13.36
N CYS A 538 12.84 3.70 -12.58
CA CYS A 538 12.96 3.96 -11.15
C CYS A 538 13.46 5.40 -10.89
N GLY A 539 12.81 6.08 -9.94
CA GLY A 539 13.19 7.39 -9.40
C GLY A 539 12.83 7.42 -7.91
N GLY A 540 13.63 8.10 -7.09
CA GLY A 540 13.79 7.86 -5.64
C GLY A 540 12.58 8.02 -4.70
N ALA A 541 11.36 8.22 -5.21
CA ALA A 541 10.20 8.52 -4.37
C ALA A 541 8.89 7.77 -4.70
N VAL A 542 8.85 6.90 -5.72
CA VAL A 542 7.57 6.33 -6.22
C VAL A 542 7.57 4.80 -6.23
N ALA A 543 8.57 4.15 -5.60
CA ALA A 543 8.78 2.70 -5.68
C ALA A 543 8.24 1.91 -4.47
N ALA A 544 7.62 2.57 -3.49
CA ALA A 544 6.90 1.88 -2.43
C ALA A 544 5.90 2.87 -1.84
N GLY A 545 4.62 2.49 -1.84
CA GLY A 545 3.46 3.21 -1.30
C GLY A 545 3.69 4.70 -1.04
N SER A 546 3.06 5.55 -1.84
CA SER A 546 2.97 6.97 -1.51
C SER A 546 1.50 7.32 -1.41
N CYS A 547 0.90 7.20 -0.22
CA CYS A 547 -0.24 8.05 0.08
C CYS A 547 0.23 9.49 -0.12
N GLY A 548 -0.61 10.32 -0.72
CA GLY A 548 -0.19 11.64 -1.22
C GLY A 548 -0.38 11.68 -2.72
N GLY A 549 -1.41 12.40 -3.14
CA GLY A 549 -1.94 12.19 -4.48
C GLY A 549 -1.16 12.86 -5.63
N ALA A 550 0.04 13.39 -5.42
CA ALA A 550 0.97 13.66 -6.51
C ALA A 550 2.01 12.54 -6.58
N GLY A 551 1.95 11.70 -7.61
CA GLY A 551 3.08 10.82 -7.93
C GLY A 551 4.33 11.68 -8.03
N ALA A 552 5.26 11.53 -7.09
CA ALA A 552 6.32 12.50 -6.85
C ALA A 552 7.22 12.68 -8.08
N VAL A 553 6.88 13.65 -8.93
CA VAL A 553 7.75 14.29 -9.91
C VAL A 553 8.11 15.65 -9.33
N GLY A 554 9.01 15.62 -8.36
CA GLY A 554 9.57 16.81 -7.73
C GLY A 554 11.07 16.60 -7.53
N CYS A 555 11.88 17.15 -8.44
CA CYS A 555 13.27 17.46 -8.15
C CYS A 555 13.27 18.51 -7.02
N ALA A 556 13.50 18.10 -5.80
CA ALA A 556 13.89 18.99 -4.72
C ALA A 556 14.85 18.22 -3.81
N GLY A 557 16.13 18.59 -3.88
CA GLY A 557 17.11 18.14 -2.92
C GLY A 557 16.71 18.63 -1.53
N SER A 558 16.47 17.68 -0.63
CA SER A 558 16.55 17.93 0.80
C SER A 558 17.67 17.05 1.32
N GLY A 559 18.83 17.69 1.51
CA GLY A 559 20.01 17.05 2.06
C GLY A 559 19.73 16.49 3.45
N SER A 560 19.94 15.19 3.60
CA SER A 560 20.35 14.61 4.87
C SER A 560 21.86 14.74 4.93
N GLY A 561 22.34 15.77 5.64
CA GLY A 561 23.75 15.91 5.98
C GLY A 561 24.17 14.76 6.90
N SER A 562 24.84 13.77 6.32
CA SER A 562 25.70 12.86 7.06
C SER A 562 27.11 13.43 6.98
N ALA A 563 27.54 14.06 8.06
CA ALA A 563 28.93 14.41 8.28
C ALA A 563 29.72 13.09 8.44
N CYS A 564 30.34 12.64 7.35
CA CYS A 564 31.40 11.65 7.38
C CYS A 564 32.72 12.41 7.21
N GLY A 565 33.40 12.66 8.33
CA GLY A 565 34.80 13.01 8.35
C GLY A 565 35.61 11.86 7.77
N GLY A 566 36.31 12.13 6.67
CA GLY A 566 37.24 11.22 6.04
C GLY A 566 38.48 12.01 5.69
N GLY A 567 39.55 11.77 6.45
CA GLY A 567 40.85 12.38 6.23
C GLY A 567 41.38 12.07 4.83
N SER A 568 41.77 13.12 4.13
CA SER A 568 42.58 13.02 2.92
C SER A 568 44.00 13.46 3.26
N GLY A 569 44.92 12.50 3.31
CA GLY A 569 46.36 12.75 3.27
C GLY A 569 46.70 13.45 1.96
N GLY A 570 47.14 14.70 2.07
CA GLY A 570 47.64 15.50 0.96
C GLY A 570 49.11 15.21 0.72
N GLY A 571 49.41 14.66 -0.47
CA GLY A 571 50.75 14.61 -1.02
C GLY A 571 51.04 15.87 -1.85
N CYS A 572 52.06 16.60 -1.39
CA CYS A 572 53.05 17.37 -2.13
C CYS A 572 52.63 18.35 -3.26
N GLY A 573 52.97 19.61 -3.01
CA GLY A 573 53.95 20.31 -3.85
C GLY A 573 53.48 21.60 -4.51
N GLY A 574 53.98 22.75 -4.03
CA GLY A 574 53.91 24.00 -4.80
C GLY A 574 54.01 25.30 -4.00
N GLY A 575 55.23 25.59 -3.52
CA GLY A 575 55.85 26.92 -3.35
C GLY A 575 55.02 28.16 -2.98
N GLY A 576 55.37 28.77 -1.84
CA GLY A 576 55.03 30.16 -1.52
C GLY A 576 55.42 30.51 -0.10
N GLY A 577 56.67 30.91 0.11
CA GLY A 577 57.20 31.30 1.42
C GLY A 577 56.94 32.77 1.79
N SER A 578 57.37 33.11 3.01
CA SER A 578 57.30 34.39 3.74
C SER A 578 55.92 34.70 4.35
N GLY A 579 55.73 34.94 5.65
CA GLY A 579 56.64 35.39 6.72
C GLY A 579 56.06 36.68 7.29
N GLY A 580 55.62 36.69 8.55
CA GLY A 580 55.03 37.88 9.17
C GLY A 580 54.48 37.60 10.56
N GLY A 581 55.22 37.98 11.59
CA GLY A 581 54.92 37.72 12.99
C GLY A 581 53.91 38.68 13.66
N CYS A 582 53.72 38.37 14.95
CA CYS A 582 53.62 39.31 16.09
C CYS A 582 52.23 39.63 16.68
N GLY A 583 52.21 39.57 18.02
CA GLY A 583 51.28 40.25 18.95
C GLY A 583 50.25 39.31 19.56
N GLY A 584 50.42 38.78 20.79
CA GLY A 584 50.33 39.49 22.07
C GLY A 584 48.90 39.28 22.63
N GLY A 585 48.60 38.87 23.86
CA GLY A 585 49.34 38.77 25.11
C GLY A 585 48.36 39.20 26.23
N GLY A 586 48.15 38.35 27.25
CA GLY A 586 47.58 38.67 28.58
C GLY A 586 46.12 39.16 28.62
N GLY A 587 45.33 38.92 29.66
CA GLY A 587 45.58 38.45 31.02
C GLY A 587 44.39 38.91 31.88
N GLY A 588 44.04 38.13 32.91
CA GLY A 588 42.95 38.39 33.83
C GLY A 588 42.22 37.12 34.22
#